data_AF-A0A0P0E6C0-F1
#
_entry.id   AF-A0A0P0E6C0-F1
#
_cell.length_a   1.000
_cell.length_b   1.000
_cell.length_c   1.000
_cell.angle_alpha   90.00
_cell.angle_beta   90.00
_cell.angle_gamma   90.00
#
_symmetry.space_group_name_H-M   'P 1'
#
loop_
_entity.id
_entity.type
_entity.pdbx_description
1 polymer ?
#
loop_
_entity_poly.entity_id
_entity_poly.type
_entity_poly.pdbx_seq_one_letter_code
_entity_poly.pdbx_strand_id
1 'polypeptide(L)'
;MSGAEFRSILEACAHGDDTDAARALSLSRAMIQKMKAGTAPVSPATADKVRALQDAYADARDAALTAAPAKIEVWRGGQADNDASWDATGRPARWHRMIAAECHQEHGTRIVYIDEPAPVHDPMELLEQGT
;
A
#
# COMPACT_ATOMS: atom_id res chain seq x y z
N MET A 1 -1.34 13.38 -18.11
CA MET A 1 -1.49 13.35 -16.65
C MET A 1 -0.64 14.45 -16.06
N SER A 2 -1.23 15.35 -15.28
CA SER A 2 -0.45 16.39 -14.56
C SER A 2 0.21 15.82 -13.30
N GLY A 3 1.21 16.51 -12.73
CA GLY A 3 1.80 16.11 -11.44
C GLY A 3 0.80 16.11 -10.28
N ALA A 4 -0.16 17.04 -10.32
CA ALA A 4 -1.25 17.11 -9.34
C ALA A 4 -2.21 15.91 -9.47
N GLU A 5 -2.58 15.55 -10.70
CA GLU A 5 -3.40 14.36 -11.01
C GLU A 5 -2.69 13.07 -10.60
N PHE A 6 -1.40 12.94 -10.93
CA PHE A 6 -0.56 11.81 -10.53
C PHE A 6 -0.52 11.62 -9.00
N ARG A 7 -0.26 12.70 -8.26
CA ARG A 7 -0.28 12.69 -6.80
C ARG A 7 -1.66 12.29 -6.27
N SER A 8 -2.72 12.90 -6.79
CA SER A 8 -4.10 12.66 -6.33
C SER A 8 -4.50 11.19 -6.50
N ILE A 9 -4.16 10.56 -7.63
CA ILE A 9 -4.50 9.16 -7.87
C ILE A 9 -3.72 8.25 -6.91
N LEU A 10 -2.41 8.48 -6.74
CA LEU A 10 -1.60 7.70 -5.80
C LEU A 10 -2.12 7.80 -4.37
N GLU A 11 -2.50 9.00 -3.91
CA GLU A 11 -3.07 9.19 -2.57
C GLU A 11 -4.40 8.45 -2.38
N ALA A 12 -5.27 8.50 -3.40
CA ALA A 12 -6.58 7.84 -3.42
C ALA A 12 -6.46 6.30 -3.39
N CYS A 13 -5.45 5.75 -4.05
CA CYS A 13 -5.24 4.30 -4.16
C CYS A 13 -4.25 3.77 -3.13
N ALA A 14 -4.16 4.42 -1.96
CA ALA A 14 -3.29 4.06 -0.85
C ALA A 14 -1.77 4.11 -1.07
N HIS A 15 -1.29 4.61 -2.22
CA HIS A 15 0.13 4.81 -2.56
C HIS A 15 0.62 6.26 -2.29
N GLY A 16 0.07 6.92 -1.26
CA GLY A 16 0.43 8.30 -0.91
C GLY A 16 1.89 8.45 -0.44
N ASP A 17 2.45 7.41 0.17
CA ASP A 17 3.87 7.35 0.52
C ASP A 17 4.75 7.16 -0.71
N ASP A 18 5.90 7.85 -0.76
CA ASP A 18 6.77 7.80 -1.93
C ASP A 18 7.44 6.42 -2.11
N THR A 19 7.65 5.66 -1.03
CA THR A 19 8.25 4.32 -1.04
C THR A 19 7.27 3.32 -1.64
N ASP A 20 6.00 3.38 -1.25
CA ASP A 20 4.95 2.53 -1.81
C ASP A 20 4.70 2.83 -3.29
N ALA A 21 4.65 4.11 -3.66
CA ALA A 21 4.52 4.52 -5.05
C ALA A 21 5.74 4.10 -5.90
N ALA A 22 6.94 4.22 -5.34
CA ALA A 22 8.18 3.79 -6.00
C ALA A 22 8.18 2.27 -6.25
N ARG A 23 7.80 1.46 -5.26
CA ARG A 23 7.68 0.00 -5.38
C ARG A 23 6.63 -0.38 -6.42
N ALA A 24 5.45 0.21 -6.36
CA ALA A 24 4.33 -0.08 -7.26
C ALA A 24 4.64 0.26 -8.74
N LEU A 25 5.33 1.39 -8.97
CA LEU A 25 5.60 1.87 -10.33
C LEU A 25 6.95 1.40 -10.88
N SER A 26 7.78 0.76 -10.04
CA SER A 26 9.16 0.39 -10.33
C SER A 26 10.00 1.61 -10.71
N LEU A 27 9.88 2.68 -9.92
CA LEU A 27 10.59 3.95 -10.11
C LEU A 27 11.40 4.28 -8.85
N SER A 28 12.36 5.20 -8.97
CA SER A 28 13.05 5.71 -7.78
C SER A 28 12.15 6.67 -7.00
N ARG A 29 12.32 6.70 -5.67
CA ARG A 29 11.62 7.65 -4.78
C ARG A 29 11.79 9.11 -5.24
N ALA A 30 13.01 9.49 -5.63
CA ALA A 30 13.30 10.83 -6.13
C ALA A 30 12.52 11.16 -7.41
N MET A 31 12.30 10.17 -8.29
CA MET A 31 11.50 10.37 -9.49
C MET A 31 10.01 10.57 -9.13
N ILE A 32 9.47 9.77 -8.21
CA ILE A 32 8.10 9.95 -7.70
C ILE A 32 7.91 11.37 -7.15
N GLN A 33 8.84 11.85 -6.33
CA GLN A 33 8.79 13.20 -5.75
C GLN A 33 8.79 14.29 -6.82
N LYS A 34 9.65 14.17 -7.83
CA LYS A 34 9.71 15.12 -8.95
C LYS A 34 8.41 15.12 -9.77
N MET A 35 7.84 13.94 -10.03
CA MET A 35 6.56 13.81 -10.74
C MET A 35 5.40 14.41 -9.93
N LYS A 36 5.31 14.13 -8.62
CA LYS A 36 4.30 14.73 -7.71
C LYS A 36 4.42 16.25 -7.67
N ALA A 37 5.64 16.77 -7.65
CA ALA A 37 5.92 18.21 -7.68
C ALA A 37 5.71 18.86 -9.06
N GLY A 38 5.47 18.08 -10.10
CA GLY A 38 5.36 18.57 -11.48
C GLY A 38 6.68 19.05 -12.09
N THR A 39 7.82 18.77 -11.45
CA THR A 39 9.17 19.15 -11.94
C THR A 39 9.76 18.10 -12.89
N ALA A 40 9.15 16.91 -12.97
CA ALA A 40 9.39 15.93 -14.01
C ALA A 40 8.06 15.53 -14.68
N PRO A 41 8.04 15.33 -16.01
CA PRO A 41 6.85 14.88 -16.70
C PRO A 41 6.50 13.44 -16.32
N VAL A 42 5.20 13.16 -16.20
CA VAL A 42 4.68 11.79 -16.08
C VAL A 42 4.61 11.18 -17.47
N SER A 43 5.42 10.17 -17.73
CA SER A 43 5.43 9.49 -19.03
C SER A 43 4.09 8.77 -19.29
N PRO A 44 3.70 8.53 -20.56
CA PRO A 44 2.50 7.75 -20.88
C PRO A 44 2.50 6.38 -20.21
N ALA A 45 3.61 5.65 -20.27
CA ALA A 45 3.74 4.35 -19.62
C ALA A 45 3.56 4.41 -18.09
N THR A 46 4.05 5.47 -17.44
CA THR A 46 3.82 5.69 -16.00
C THR A 46 2.36 6.01 -15.73
N ALA A 47 1.74 6.85 -16.56
CA ALA A 47 0.33 7.19 -16.43
C ALA A 47 -0.57 5.95 -16.56
N ASP A 48 -0.26 5.04 -17.49
CA ASP A 48 -1.00 3.80 -17.68
C ASP A 48 -0.86 2.86 -16.46
N LYS A 49 0.34 2.74 -15.89
CA LYS A 49 0.53 2.00 -14.63
C LYS A 49 -0.27 2.61 -13.48
N VAL A 50 -0.30 3.93 -13.35
CA VAL A 50 -1.06 4.63 -12.30
C VAL A 50 -2.56 4.39 -12.44
N ARG A 51 -3.08 4.42 -13.68
CA ARG A 51 -4.49 4.06 -13.95
C ARG A 51 -4.77 2.60 -13.61
N ALA A 52 -3.88 1.67 -13.97
CA ALA A 52 -4.04 0.27 -13.60
C ALA A 52 -4.03 0.04 -12.08
N LEU A 53 -3.25 0.82 -11.32
CA LEU A 53 -3.32 0.81 -9.85
C LEU A 53 -4.66 1.35 -9.33
N GLN A 54 -5.20 2.38 -9.97
CA GLN A 54 -6.50 2.93 -9.64
C GLN A 54 -7.64 1.95 -9.86
N ASP A 55 -7.65 1.31 -11.03
CA ASP A 55 -8.65 0.30 -11.38
C ASP A 55 -8.57 -0.89 -10.43
N ALA A 56 -7.35 -1.39 -10.16
CA ALA A 56 -7.15 -2.48 -9.21
C ALA A 56 -7.62 -2.14 -7.78
N TYR A 57 -7.49 -0.87 -7.35
CA TYR A 57 -8.02 -0.42 -6.06
C TYR A 57 -9.54 -0.39 -6.05
N ALA A 58 -10.14 0.17 -7.10
CA ALA A 58 -11.59 0.23 -7.25
C ALA A 58 -12.20 -1.17 -7.26
N ASP A 59 -11.66 -2.09 -8.05
CA ASP A 59 -12.13 -3.48 -8.14
C ASP A 59 -12.04 -4.19 -6.78
N ALA A 60 -10.92 -4.05 -6.07
CA ALA A 60 -10.72 -4.67 -4.76
C ALA A 60 -11.67 -4.10 -3.71
N ARG A 61 -11.88 -2.77 -3.73
CA ARG A 61 -12.83 -2.10 -2.84
C ARG A 61 -14.25 -2.56 -3.12
N ASP A 62 -14.69 -2.51 -4.36
CA ASP A 62 -16.06 -2.84 -4.76
C ASP A 62 -16.38 -4.31 -4.48
N ALA A 63 -15.41 -5.20 -4.68
CA ALA A 63 -15.51 -6.60 -4.29
C ALA A 63 -15.69 -6.78 -2.77
N ALA A 64 -14.94 -6.04 -1.95
CA ALA A 64 -15.04 -6.10 -0.50
C ALA A 64 -16.39 -5.55 0.02
N LEU A 65 -16.85 -4.42 -0.54
CA LEU A 65 -18.16 -3.84 -0.22
C LEU A 65 -19.29 -4.79 -0.63
N THR A 66 -19.23 -5.35 -1.84
CA THR A 66 -20.23 -6.34 -2.31
C THR A 66 -20.26 -7.59 -1.44
N ALA A 67 -19.11 -8.08 -1.00
CA ALA A 67 -19.02 -9.25 -0.13
C ALA A 67 -19.56 -8.98 1.29
N ALA A 68 -19.57 -7.71 1.74
CA ALA A 68 -19.99 -7.28 3.07
C ALA A 68 -19.53 -8.22 4.21
N PRO A 69 -18.22 -8.53 4.30
CA PRO A 69 -17.73 -9.52 5.24
C PRO A 69 -17.98 -9.08 6.68
N ALA A 70 -18.29 -10.03 7.58
CA ALA A 70 -18.44 -9.72 9.00
C ALA A 70 -17.14 -9.22 9.66
N LYS A 71 -15.98 -9.62 9.12
CA LYS A 71 -14.66 -9.16 9.57
C LYS A 71 -13.67 -9.02 8.41
N ILE A 72 -12.74 -8.07 8.51
CA ILE A 72 -11.57 -7.93 7.63
C ILE A 72 -10.32 -7.82 8.50
N GLU A 73 -9.32 -8.62 8.15
CA GLU A 73 -8.00 -8.61 8.78
C GLU A 73 -7.08 -7.65 8.04
N VAL A 74 -6.40 -6.77 8.77
CA VAL A 74 -5.50 -5.75 8.22
C VAL A 74 -4.22 -5.64 9.02
N TRP A 75 -3.14 -5.22 8.38
CA TRP A 75 -1.90 -4.85 9.07
C TRP A 75 -2.09 -3.58 9.90
N ARG A 76 -1.42 -3.51 11.06
CA ARG A 76 -1.61 -2.44 12.07
C ARG A 76 -1.01 -1.11 11.58
N GLY A 77 0.15 -1.19 10.95
CA GLY A 77 0.88 -0.09 10.33
C GLY A 77 2.30 0.07 10.88
N GLY A 78 3.16 0.69 10.08
CA GLY A 78 4.62 0.71 10.32
C GLY A 78 5.35 0.07 9.14
N GLN A 79 6.67 0.24 9.07
CA GLN A 79 7.44 -0.25 7.92
C GLN A 79 7.43 -1.79 7.83
N ALA A 80 7.64 -2.49 8.94
CA ALA A 80 7.65 -3.96 8.97
C ALA A 80 6.31 -4.56 8.52
N ASP A 81 5.20 -4.02 9.03
CA ASP A 81 3.84 -4.37 8.63
C ASP A 81 3.58 -4.10 7.14
N ASN A 82 4.12 -2.98 6.63
CA ASN A 82 3.97 -2.63 5.23
C ASN A 82 4.76 -3.58 4.31
N ASP A 83 5.98 -3.94 4.69
CA ASP A 83 6.79 -4.90 3.97
C ASP A 83 6.15 -6.30 4.01
N ALA A 84 5.65 -6.74 5.16
CA ALA A 84 4.88 -7.98 5.28
C ALA A 84 3.62 -7.99 4.40
N SER A 85 2.88 -6.87 4.35
CA SER A 85 1.74 -6.71 3.43
C SER A 85 2.16 -6.83 1.97
N TRP A 86 3.25 -6.16 1.59
CA TRP A 86 3.76 -6.23 0.23
C TRP A 86 4.18 -7.65 -0.16
N ASP A 87 4.82 -8.39 0.75
CA ASP A 87 5.30 -9.74 0.48
C ASP A 87 4.13 -10.74 0.42
N ALA A 88 3.09 -10.53 1.24
CA ALA A 88 1.90 -11.37 1.24
C ALA A 88 0.95 -11.09 0.07
N THR A 89 0.77 -9.83 -0.32
CA THR A 89 -0.33 -9.44 -1.24
C THR A 89 0.10 -8.60 -2.43
N GLY A 90 1.37 -8.21 -2.53
CA GLY A 90 1.83 -7.27 -3.56
C GLY A 90 1.15 -5.90 -3.46
N ARG A 91 0.69 -5.48 -2.27
CA ARG A 91 0.03 -4.21 -2.01
C ARG A 91 0.45 -3.64 -0.65
N PRO A 92 0.44 -2.31 -0.46
CA PRO A 92 0.85 -1.70 0.80
C PRO A 92 -0.20 -1.93 1.91
N ALA A 93 0.23 -1.95 3.17
CA ALA A 93 -0.66 -2.14 4.32
C ALA A 93 -1.78 -1.08 4.39
N ARG A 94 -1.53 0.13 3.88
CA ARG A 94 -2.54 1.20 3.82
C ARG A 94 -3.70 0.85 2.88
N TRP A 95 -3.46 0.08 1.81
CA TRP A 95 -4.47 -0.34 0.85
C TRP A 95 -5.61 -1.09 1.54
N HIS A 96 -5.24 -2.12 2.29
CA HIS A 96 -6.19 -2.97 3.02
C HIS A 96 -6.94 -2.20 4.11
N ARG A 97 -6.24 -1.32 4.83
CA ARG A 97 -6.86 -0.49 5.87
C ARG A 97 -7.90 0.49 5.33
N MET A 98 -7.65 1.09 4.16
CA MET A 98 -8.63 2.01 3.56
C MET A 98 -9.90 1.24 3.13
N ILE A 99 -9.75 0.12 2.43
CA ILE A 99 -10.89 -0.72 2.04
C ILE A 99 -11.67 -1.23 3.27
N ALA A 100 -10.96 -1.68 4.30
CA ALA A 100 -11.59 -2.14 5.54
C ALA A 100 -12.33 -1.02 6.28
N ALA A 101 -11.79 0.21 6.26
CA ALA A 101 -12.45 1.37 6.83
C ALA A 101 -13.75 1.72 6.09
N GLU A 102 -13.75 1.63 4.75
CA GLU A 102 -14.95 1.82 3.93
C GLU A 102 -16.00 0.74 4.22
N CYS A 103 -15.60 -0.54 4.26
CA CYS A 103 -16.51 -1.64 4.62
C CYS A 103 -17.05 -1.54 6.06
N HIS A 104 -16.26 -0.99 6.99
CA HIS A 104 -16.71 -0.73 8.35
C HIS A 104 -17.77 0.37 8.39
N GLN A 105 -17.57 1.46 7.65
CA GLN A 105 -18.52 2.57 7.58
C GLN A 105 -19.84 2.14 6.93
N GLU A 106 -19.79 1.33 5.86
CA GLU A 106 -20.99 0.97 5.10
C GLU A 106 -21.77 -0.21 5.70
N HIS A 107 -21.08 -1.21 6.25
CA HIS A 107 -21.70 -2.48 6.68
C HIS A 107 -21.48 -2.83 8.16
N GLY A 108 -20.75 -2.01 8.91
CA GLY A 108 -20.37 -2.33 10.28
C GLY A 108 -19.35 -3.47 10.39
N THR A 109 -18.65 -3.78 9.30
CA THR A 109 -17.59 -4.79 9.23
C THR A 109 -16.58 -4.62 10.36
N ARG A 110 -16.25 -5.69 11.09
CA ARG A 110 -15.24 -5.61 12.15
C ARG A 110 -13.82 -5.59 11.55
N ILE A 111 -13.03 -4.59 11.92
CA ILE A 111 -11.60 -4.53 11.58
C ILE A 111 -10.80 -5.29 12.66
N VAL A 112 -9.98 -6.25 12.23
CA VAL A 112 -9.09 -7.03 13.09
C VAL A 112 -7.65 -6.82 12.63
N TYR A 113 -6.73 -6.65 13.58
CA TYR A 113 -5.32 -6.49 13.23
C TYR A 113 -4.62 -7.84 13.16
N ILE A 114 -3.78 -8.01 12.15
CA ILE A 114 -2.88 -9.17 12.03
C ILE A 114 -1.80 -9.03 13.11
N ASP A 115 -1.66 -10.02 13.98
CA ASP A 115 -0.84 -9.95 15.20
C ASP A 115 0.62 -10.43 15.04
N GLU A 116 1.14 -10.61 13.81
CA GLU A 116 2.56 -10.97 13.61
C GLU A 116 3.25 -10.13 12.52
N PRO A 117 4.33 -9.42 12.89
CA PRO A 117 5.56 -9.44 12.12
C PRO A 117 6.52 -10.47 12.75
N ALA A 118 7.17 -11.28 11.91
CA ALA A 118 8.21 -12.24 12.29
C ALA A 118 9.24 -11.63 13.26
N PRO A 119 9.86 -12.43 14.16
CA PRO A 119 10.87 -11.94 15.08
C PRO A 119 11.94 -11.18 14.31
N VAL A 120 12.22 -9.96 14.75
CA VAL A 120 13.38 -9.19 14.32
C VAL A 120 14.58 -10.07 14.63
N HIS A 121 15.23 -10.64 13.61
CA HIS A 121 16.52 -11.29 13.80
C HIS A 121 17.45 -10.27 14.44
N ASP A 122 17.76 -10.45 15.72
CA ASP A 122 18.78 -9.67 16.40
C ASP A 122 20.13 -10.14 15.82
N PRO A 123 20.88 -9.30 15.10
CA PRO A 123 22.18 -9.69 14.55
C PRO A 123 23.20 -10.07 15.64
N MET A 124 22.92 -9.81 16.92
CA MET A 124 23.75 -10.24 18.04
C MET A 124 23.54 -11.71 18.47
N GLU A 125 22.42 -12.35 18.10
CA GLU A 125 22.14 -13.75 18.51
C GLU A 125 23.06 -14.77 17.81
N LEU A 126 23.67 -14.40 16.68
CA LEU A 126 24.66 -15.23 15.96
C LEU A 126 26.07 -15.19 16.59
N LEU A 127 26.35 -14.24 17.47
CA LEU A 127 27.66 -14.14 18.15
C LEU A 127 27.72 -14.99 19.44
N GLU A 128 26.58 -15.29 20.05
CA GLU A 128 26.53 -16.06 21.31
C GLU A 128 26.47 -17.59 21.10
N GLN A 129 26.25 -18.06 19.87
CA GLN A 129 26.31 -19.50 19.53
C GLN A 129 27.71 -19.96 19.06
N GLY A 130 28.71 -19.09 19.20
CA GLY A 130 30.07 -19.32 18.73
C GLY A 130 31.16 -19.08 19.77
N THR A 131 31.01 -19.63 20.99
CA THR A 131 32.12 -19.87 21.93
C THR A 131 31.85 -21.07 22.81
#